data_AF-A0A2C7A8R9-F1
#
_entry.id   AF-A0A2C7A8R9-F1
#
_cell.length_a   1.000
_cell.length_b   1.000
_cell.length_c   1.000
_cell.angle_alpha   90.00
_cell.angle_beta   90.00
_cell.angle_gamma   90.00
#
_symmetry.space_group_name_H-M   'P 1'
#
loop_
_entity.id
_entity.type
_entity.pdbx_description
1 polymer ?
#
loop_
_entity_poly.entity_id
_entity_poly.type
_entity_poly.pdbx_seq_one_letter_code
_entity_poly.pdbx_strand_id
1 'polypeptide(L)'
;MGSAAWASPHQVAAALASPARAADPAALLVGRGDGRRGVLLRYTGPAHLLTLAPTRSGKGVGTVLPNLLLADRPILCVDPKGENARIAARARRRFGPVFVLDPFGAAGQPAAGYDPAAVLDPRSPDLADDAATLADALVFDPPGQVTEAHWNEEAKALIAGLLLHLACRGEPGRKGLPELRRLETSKYLPLHDHWERDGRVRS
;
A
#
# COMPACT_ATOMS: atom_id res chain seq x y z
N MET A 1 37.39 2.09 -13.43
CA MET A 1 37.52 0.72 -12.90
C MET A 1 36.70 0.62 -11.63
N GLY A 2 35.78 -0.34 -11.52
CA GLY A 2 34.97 -0.51 -10.30
C GLY A 2 35.79 -1.15 -9.18
N SER A 3 35.62 -0.65 -7.95
CA SER A 3 36.30 -1.13 -6.73
C SER A 3 35.50 -2.21 -5.97
N ALA A 4 34.57 -2.89 -6.65
CA ALA A 4 33.72 -3.88 -6.02
C ALA A 4 34.55 -5.10 -5.56
N ALA A 5 34.46 -5.42 -4.27
CA ALA A 5 35.12 -6.56 -3.65
C ALA A 5 34.18 -7.23 -2.64
N TRP A 6 34.37 -8.52 -2.41
CA TRP A 6 33.66 -9.23 -1.35
C TRP A 6 34.12 -8.72 0.02
N ALA A 7 33.15 -8.41 0.89
CA ALA A 7 33.43 -8.06 2.27
C ALA A 7 33.84 -9.32 3.06
N SER A 8 34.87 -9.22 3.88
CA SER A 8 35.23 -10.27 4.84
C SER A 8 34.17 -10.40 5.95
N PRO A 9 34.07 -11.55 6.64
CA PRO A 9 33.16 -11.70 7.77
C PRO A 9 33.33 -10.62 8.85
N HIS A 10 34.58 -10.18 9.08
CA HIS A 10 34.88 -9.08 10.00
C HIS A 10 34.31 -7.74 9.50
N GLN A 11 34.47 -7.42 8.21
CA GLN A 11 33.89 -6.21 7.61
C GLN A 11 32.36 -6.22 7.68
N VAL A 12 31.73 -7.36 7.43
CA VAL A 12 30.27 -7.54 7.55
C VAL A 12 29.81 -7.32 8.99
N ALA A 13 30.47 -7.97 9.96
CA ALA A 13 30.14 -7.83 11.37
C ALA A 13 30.34 -6.39 11.87
N ALA A 14 31.43 -5.73 11.51
CA ALA A 14 31.68 -4.34 11.86
C ALA A 14 30.58 -3.40 11.31
N ALA A 15 30.12 -3.67 10.08
CA ALA A 15 29.11 -2.84 9.42
C ALA A 15 27.68 -3.08 9.94
N LEU A 16 27.31 -4.34 10.25
CA LEU A 16 25.92 -4.76 10.46
C LEU A 16 25.64 -5.38 11.84
N ALA A 17 26.65 -5.74 12.62
CA ALA A 17 26.50 -6.42 13.91
C ALA A 17 26.95 -5.56 15.11
N SER A 18 27.00 -4.24 14.96
CA SER A 18 27.43 -3.35 16.04
C SER A 18 26.42 -3.35 17.21
N PRO A 19 26.88 -3.17 18.47
CA PRO A 19 25.99 -3.09 19.63
C PRO A 19 24.90 -2.03 19.50
N ALA A 20 25.22 -0.89 18.89
CA ALA A 20 24.24 0.18 18.62
C ALA A 20 23.08 -0.31 17.72
N ARG A 21 23.37 -1.07 16.66
CA ARG A 21 22.34 -1.66 15.80
C ARG A 21 21.56 -2.77 16.48
N ALA A 22 22.21 -3.52 17.38
CA ALA A 22 21.54 -4.56 18.17
C ALA A 22 20.57 -3.97 19.21
N ALA A 23 20.87 -2.78 19.73
CA ALA A 23 20.04 -2.05 20.67
C ALA A 23 18.91 -1.24 20.00
N ASP A 24 18.99 -0.96 18.71
CA ASP A 24 17.95 -0.25 17.96
C ASP A 24 16.76 -1.21 17.67
N PRO A 25 15.58 -0.97 18.29
CA PRO A 25 14.43 -1.84 18.14
C PRO A 25 13.79 -1.75 16.75
N ALA A 26 14.05 -0.68 15.98
CA ALA A 26 13.55 -0.49 14.62
C ALA A 26 14.48 -1.10 13.55
N ALA A 27 15.64 -1.62 13.96
CA ALA A 27 16.65 -2.17 13.07
C ALA A 27 16.16 -3.43 12.35
N LEU A 28 16.29 -3.42 11.01
CA LEU A 28 15.87 -4.54 10.18
C LEU A 28 16.89 -5.68 10.25
N LEU A 29 16.45 -6.90 10.53
CA LEU A 29 17.26 -8.10 10.42
C LEU A 29 17.50 -8.41 8.94
N VAL A 30 18.76 -8.39 8.51
CA VAL A 30 19.16 -8.62 7.11
C VAL A 30 19.89 -9.94 6.90
N GLY A 31 20.24 -10.63 7.98
CA GLY A 31 20.84 -11.95 7.91
C GLY A 31 21.48 -12.37 9.22
N ARG A 32 22.33 -13.38 9.13
CA ARG A 32 23.10 -13.94 10.23
C ARG A 32 24.52 -14.19 9.74
N GLY A 33 25.51 -13.73 10.49
CA GLY A 33 26.92 -13.99 10.20
C GLY A 33 27.29 -15.44 10.45
N ASP A 34 28.41 -15.87 9.87
CA ASP A 34 28.89 -17.24 9.95
C ASP A 34 29.33 -17.65 11.38
N GLY A 35 29.20 -18.94 11.71
CA GLY A 35 29.67 -19.55 12.96
C GLY A 35 28.59 -20.24 13.81
N ARG A 36 29.01 -21.06 14.79
CA ARG A 36 28.13 -21.95 15.59
C ARG A 36 26.96 -21.25 16.31
N ARG A 37 27.09 -19.97 16.63
CA ARG A 37 26.01 -19.14 17.21
C ARG A 37 25.57 -17.97 16.34
N GLY A 38 26.19 -17.78 15.16
CA GLY A 38 26.00 -16.70 14.17
C GLY A 38 25.37 -15.39 14.66
N VAL A 39 26.12 -14.30 14.66
CA VAL A 39 25.61 -12.97 15.09
C VAL A 39 24.51 -12.48 14.14
N LEU A 40 23.45 -11.89 14.69
CA LEU A 40 22.39 -11.30 13.87
C LEU A 40 22.90 -10.02 13.21
N LEU A 41 22.69 -9.90 11.91
CA LEU A 41 23.09 -8.75 11.10
C LEU A 41 21.88 -7.83 10.94
N ARG A 42 22.06 -6.55 11.25
CA ARG A 42 20.98 -5.56 11.27
C ARG A 42 21.32 -4.35 10.42
N TYR A 43 20.31 -3.78 9.78
CA TYR A 43 20.39 -2.58 8.98
C TYR A 43 19.50 -1.48 9.58
N THR A 44 20.07 -0.28 9.74
CA THR A 44 19.39 0.92 10.28
C THR A 44 19.55 2.11 9.35
N GLY A 45 20.10 1.91 8.15
CA GLY A 45 20.32 3.00 7.20
C GLY A 45 19.03 3.38 6.45
N PRO A 46 19.08 4.46 5.66
CA PRO A 46 17.92 4.98 4.93
C PRO A 46 17.66 4.29 3.58
N ALA A 47 18.57 3.43 3.10
CA ALA A 47 18.45 2.84 1.77
C ALA A 47 17.42 1.71 1.72
N HIS A 48 16.88 1.48 0.52
CA HIS A 48 16.04 0.32 0.25
C HIS A 48 16.87 -0.98 0.25
N LEU A 49 16.24 -2.06 0.69
CA LEU A 49 16.85 -3.39 0.75
C LEU A 49 16.19 -4.32 -0.27
N LEU A 50 17.01 -5.05 -1.03
CA LEU A 50 16.57 -6.09 -1.96
C LEU A 50 17.09 -7.45 -1.49
N THR A 51 16.18 -8.39 -1.24
CA THR A 51 16.54 -9.79 -0.93
C THR A 51 16.38 -10.64 -2.19
N LEU A 52 17.50 -11.14 -2.71
CA LEU A 52 17.53 -12.09 -3.82
C LEU A 52 17.62 -13.51 -3.25
N ALA A 53 16.55 -14.30 -3.41
CA ALA A 53 16.46 -15.63 -2.83
C ALA A 53 15.57 -16.54 -3.71
N PRO A 54 16.02 -17.75 -4.09
CA PRO A 54 15.22 -18.70 -4.87
C PRO A 54 13.89 -19.07 -4.18
N THR A 55 12.96 -19.68 -4.90
CA THR A 55 11.76 -20.23 -4.25
C THR A 55 12.15 -21.30 -3.23
N ARG A 56 11.42 -21.39 -2.11
CA ARG A 56 11.68 -22.34 -1.01
C ARG A 56 13.05 -22.22 -0.32
N SER A 57 13.80 -21.15 -0.54
CA SER A 57 15.07 -20.85 0.15
C SER A 57 14.93 -20.20 1.53
N GLY A 58 13.69 -20.01 1.99
CA GLY A 58 13.42 -19.48 3.33
C GLY A 58 13.35 -17.96 3.46
N LYS A 59 13.25 -17.17 2.37
CA LYS A 59 13.10 -15.69 2.47
C LYS A 59 11.99 -15.22 3.43
N GLY A 60 10.89 -15.99 3.50
CA GLY A 60 9.78 -15.74 4.42
C GLY A 60 10.21 -15.89 5.88
N VAL A 61 10.79 -17.04 6.23
CA VAL A 61 11.19 -17.37 7.61
C VAL A 61 12.51 -16.74 8.04
N GLY A 62 13.38 -16.40 7.10
CA GLY A 62 14.73 -15.86 7.35
C GLY A 62 14.79 -14.34 7.41
N THR A 63 13.88 -13.64 6.71
CA THR A 63 13.90 -12.18 6.61
C THR A 63 12.54 -11.56 6.91
N VAL A 64 11.48 -11.97 6.21
CA VAL A 64 10.16 -11.30 6.30
C VAL A 64 9.54 -11.45 7.69
N LEU A 65 9.29 -12.69 8.13
CA LEU A 65 8.68 -12.99 9.43
C LEU A 65 9.51 -12.46 10.60
N PRO A 66 10.85 -12.66 10.67
CA PRO A 66 11.64 -12.08 11.75
C PRO A 66 11.47 -10.57 11.87
N ASN A 67 11.47 -9.83 10.74
CA ASN A 67 11.26 -8.39 10.77
C ASN A 67 9.84 -8.01 11.21
N LEU A 68 8.81 -8.73 10.75
CA LEU A 68 7.45 -8.52 11.22
C LEU A 68 7.32 -8.80 12.73
N LEU A 69 8.04 -9.79 13.26
CA LEU A 69 7.92 -10.15 14.68
C LEU A 69 8.72 -9.23 15.61
N LEU A 70 9.81 -8.64 15.12
CA LEU A 70 10.82 -8.00 15.98
C LEU A 70 11.02 -6.50 15.74
N ALA A 71 10.79 -6.00 14.53
CA ALA A 71 11.10 -4.60 14.22
C ALA A 71 10.01 -3.67 14.77
N ASP A 72 10.36 -2.85 15.76
CA ASP A 72 9.47 -1.86 16.34
C ASP A 72 9.36 -0.61 15.45
N ARG A 73 8.64 -0.77 14.34
CA ARG A 73 8.34 0.29 13.37
C ARG A 73 7.05 0.00 12.62
N PRO A 74 6.40 1.00 12.01
CA PRO A 74 5.29 0.76 11.09
C PRO A 74 5.73 -0.09 9.90
N ILE A 75 4.88 -1.04 9.49
CA ILE A 75 5.13 -1.95 8.36
C ILE A 75 3.86 -2.09 7.53
N LEU A 76 3.97 -1.82 6.24
CA LEU A 76 3.01 -2.26 5.22
C LEU A 76 3.53 -3.59 4.64
N CYS A 77 2.72 -4.66 4.72
CA CYS A 77 3.10 -5.98 4.25
C CYS A 77 2.16 -6.45 3.14
N VAL A 78 2.68 -6.61 1.93
CA VAL A 78 1.96 -7.25 0.83
C VAL A 78 2.05 -8.76 1.01
N ASP A 79 0.93 -9.38 1.37
CA ASP A 79 0.85 -10.80 1.73
C ASP A 79 -0.26 -11.50 0.94
N PRO A 80 -0.05 -11.80 -0.37
CA PRO A 80 -1.08 -12.38 -1.23
C PRO A 80 -1.61 -13.73 -0.74
N LYS A 81 -0.82 -14.42 0.09
CA LYS A 81 -1.19 -15.73 0.66
C LYS A 81 -1.75 -15.63 2.08
N GLY A 82 -1.73 -14.46 2.73
CA GLY A 82 -2.16 -14.29 4.13
C GLY A 82 -1.29 -15.01 5.17
N GLU A 83 -0.13 -15.56 4.80
CA GLU A 83 0.74 -16.35 5.69
C GLU A 83 1.41 -15.48 6.76
N ASN A 84 1.85 -14.28 6.36
CA ASN A 84 2.50 -13.34 7.26
C ASN A 84 1.50 -12.78 8.27
N ALA A 85 0.30 -12.39 7.81
CA ALA A 85 -0.76 -11.90 8.69
C ALA A 85 -1.17 -12.97 9.71
N ARG A 86 -1.36 -14.23 9.27
CA ARG A 86 -1.68 -15.36 10.16
C ARG A 86 -0.70 -15.53 11.31
N ILE A 87 0.59 -15.43 11.00
CA ILE A 87 1.66 -15.69 11.97
C ILE A 87 1.95 -14.46 12.84
N ALA A 88 2.05 -13.29 12.23
CA ALA A 88 2.65 -12.11 12.86
C ALA A 88 1.64 -11.11 13.42
N ALA A 89 0.35 -11.12 13.00
CA ALA A 89 -0.60 -10.08 13.40
C ALA A 89 -0.73 -9.94 14.92
N ARG A 90 -0.81 -11.05 15.66
CA ARG A 90 -0.87 -11.02 17.13
C ARG A 90 0.38 -10.41 17.77
N ALA A 91 1.57 -10.75 17.25
CA ALA A 91 2.82 -10.18 17.75
C ALA A 91 2.90 -8.68 17.44
N ARG A 92 2.48 -8.28 16.23
CA ARG A 92 2.46 -6.89 15.79
C ARG A 92 1.58 -5.98 16.64
N ARG A 93 0.49 -6.50 17.21
CA ARG A 93 -0.38 -5.76 18.14
C ARG A 93 0.34 -5.23 19.39
N ARG A 94 1.53 -5.74 19.71
CA ARG A 94 2.36 -5.23 20.80
C ARG A 94 3.04 -3.89 20.47
N PHE A 95 3.22 -3.59 19.18
CA PHE A 95 3.86 -2.35 18.71
C PHE A 95 2.82 -1.27 18.31
N GLY A 96 1.57 -1.66 18.08
CA GLY A 96 0.50 -0.72 17.72
C GLY A 96 -0.68 -1.41 17.02
N PRO A 97 -1.64 -0.62 16.48
CA PRO A 97 -2.77 -1.14 15.73
C PRO A 97 -2.35 -2.00 14.54
N VAL A 98 -3.12 -3.06 14.28
CA VAL A 98 -2.91 -3.95 13.13
C VAL A 98 -4.20 -4.03 12.35
N PHE A 99 -4.14 -3.63 11.08
CA PHE A 99 -5.24 -3.71 10.13
C PHE A 99 -4.87 -4.72 9.05
N VAL A 100 -5.79 -5.64 8.76
CA VAL A 100 -5.62 -6.66 7.72
C VAL A 100 -6.66 -6.39 6.64
N LEU A 101 -6.23 -5.85 5.49
CA LEU A 101 -7.09 -5.66 4.33
C LEU A 101 -7.14 -6.97 3.54
N ASP A 102 -8.16 -7.77 3.81
CA ASP A 102 -8.32 -9.13 3.26
C ASP A 102 -9.76 -9.35 2.78
N PRO A 103 -10.10 -8.82 1.59
CA PRO A 103 -11.46 -8.91 1.05
C PRO A 103 -11.89 -10.35 0.72
N PHE A 104 -10.95 -11.31 0.72
CA PHE A 104 -11.20 -12.71 0.36
C PHE A 104 -11.03 -13.69 1.53
N GLY A 105 -10.66 -13.21 2.72
CA GLY A 105 -10.49 -14.03 3.92
C GLY A 105 -9.30 -14.99 3.89
N ALA A 106 -8.29 -14.76 3.04
CA ALA A 106 -7.13 -15.63 2.89
C ALA A 106 -6.27 -15.76 4.17
N ALA A 107 -6.24 -14.73 5.00
CA ALA A 107 -5.46 -14.66 6.23
C ALA A 107 -6.21 -15.24 7.45
N GLY A 108 -7.52 -15.48 7.39
CA GLY A 108 -8.29 -15.95 8.56
C GLY A 108 -8.16 -15.02 9.78
N GLN A 109 -7.82 -13.74 9.56
CA GLN A 109 -7.81 -12.68 10.56
C GLN A 109 -9.07 -11.81 10.39
N PRO A 110 -9.52 -11.08 11.42
CA PRO A 110 -10.56 -10.09 11.26
C PRO A 110 -10.16 -9.07 10.18
N ALA A 111 -10.95 -9.00 9.10
CA ALA A 111 -10.71 -8.07 8.00
C ALA A 111 -11.07 -6.64 8.42
N ALA A 112 -10.19 -5.70 8.09
CA ALA A 112 -10.46 -4.27 8.16
C ALA A 112 -11.04 -3.79 6.82
N GLY A 113 -11.84 -2.73 6.87
CA GLY A 113 -12.28 -2.00 5.69
C GLY A 113 -11.37 -0.80 5.43
N TYR A 114 -11.13 -0.50 4.16
CA TYR A 114 -10.47 0.71 3.71
C TYR A 114 -11.20 1.22 2.47
N ASP A 115 -11.59 2.49 2.49
CA ASP A 115 -12.17 3.18 1.35
C ASP A 115 -11.21 4.27 0.90
N PRO A 116 -10.50 4.08 -0.24
CA PRO A 116 -9.57 5.07 -0.75
C PRO A 116 -10.19 6.45 -0.98
N ALA A 117 -11.48 6.52 -1.32
CA ALA A 117 -12.17 7.78 -1.56
C ALA A 117 -12.39 8.60 -0.28
N ALA A 118 -12.20 8.00 0.91
CA ALA A 118 -12.30 8.71 2.18
C ALA A 118 -11.20 9.78 2.37
N VAL A 119 -10.15 9.77 1.54
CA VAL A 119 -9.09 10.79 1.56
C VAL A 119 -9.57 12.13 0.98
N LEU A 120 -10.62 12.13 0.15
CA LEU A 120 -11.08 13.31 -0.58
C LEU A 120 -11.82 14.29 0.36
N ASP A 121 -11.20 15.42 0.68
CA ASP A 121 -11.85 16.52 1.43
C ASP A 121 -12.39 17.57 0.46
N PRO A 122 -13.73 17.82 0.43
CA PRO A 122 -14.32 18.82 -0.45
C PRO A 122 -13.88 20.26 -0.16
N ARG A 123 -13.18 20.50 0.95
CA ARG A 123 -12.63 21.81 1.34
C ARG A 123 -11.14 21.95 1.00
N SER A 124 -10.50 20.88 0.53
CA SER A 124 -9.09 20.90 0.13
C SER A 124 -8.93 21.71 -1.17
N PRO A 125 -7.94 22.62 -1.24
CA PRO A 125 -7.59 23.23 -2.53
C PRO A 125 -7.05 22.20 -3.53
N ASP A 126 -6.52 21.08 -3.05
CA ASP A 126 -5.89 20.02 -3.86
C ASP A 126 -6.88 18.91 -4.27
N LEU A 127 -8.17 19.07 -3.96
CA LEU A 127 -9.20 18.03 -4.19
C LEU A 127 -9.21 17.48 -5.62
N ALA A 128 -9.02 18.35 -6.63
CA ALA A 128 -8.95 17.94 -8.02
C ALA A 128 -7.77 17.02 -8.30
N ASP A 129 -6.60 17.34 -7.76
CA ASP A 129 -5.37 16.56 -7.92
C ASP A 129 -5.45 15.24 -7.13
N ASP A 130 -6.04 15.26 -5.92
CA ASP A 130 -6.29 14.05 -5.13
C ASP A 130 -7.24 13.09 -5.86
N ALA A 131 -8.31 13.61 -6.47
CA ALA A 131 -9.26 12.82 -7.24
C ALA A 131 -8.62 12.25 -8.51
N ALA A 132 -7.78 13.03 -9.21
CA ALA A 132 -7.03 12.57 -10.37
C ALA A 132 -6.00 11.48 -10.00
N THR A 133 -5.26 11.69 -8.91
CA THR A 133 -4.29 10.70 -8.38
C THR A 133 -4.98 9.39 -8.00
N LEU A 134 -6.16 9.47 -7.40
CA LEU A 134 -6.95 8.28 -7.07
C LEU A 134 -7.48 7.59 -8.34
N ALA A 135 -7.93 8.34 -9.34
CA ALA A 135 -8.37 7.78 -10.62
C ALA A 135 -7.21 7.05 -11.34
N ASP A 136 -6.02 7.66 -11.38
CA ASP A 136 -4.79 7.05 -11.91
C ASP A 136 -4.44 5.74 -11.19
N ALA A 137 -4.61 5.68 -9.87
CA ALA A 137 -4.35 4.47 -9.10
C ALA A 137 -5.39 3.35 -9.34
N LEU A 138 -6.61 3.69 -9.78
CA LEU A 138 -7.70 2.74 -10.05
C LEU A 138 -7.66 2.18 -11.47
N VAL A 139 -7.15 2.94 -12.43
CA VAL A 139 -7.03 2.52 -13.84
C VAL A 139 -5.65 1.95 -14.09
N PHE A 140 -5.58 0.65 -14.39
CA PHE A 140 -4.31 -0.02 -14.68
C PHE A 140 -3.88 0.21 -16.12
N ASP A 141 -2.69 0.79 -16.32
CA ASP A 141 -2.04 0.94 -17.63
C ASP A 141 -1.00 -0.17 -17.86
N PRO A 142 -1.29 -1.16 -18.74
CA PRO A 142 -0.35 -2.22 -19.03
C PRO A 142 0.86 -1.67 -19.80
N PRO A 143 2.11 -2.00 -19.41
CA PRO A 143 3.29 -1.56 -20.15
C PRO A 143 3.27 -2.05 -21.60
N GLY A 144 3.39 -1.13 -22.56
CA GLY A 144 3.54 -1.46 -23.99
C GLY A 144 2.25 -1.53 -24.82
N GLN A 145 1.07 -1.28 -24.23
CA GLN A 145 -0.19 -1.18 -24.98
C GLN A 145 -0.55 0.29 -25.29
N VAL A 146 -0.12 0.78 -26.45
CA VAL A 146 -0.39 2.17 -26.90
C VAL A 146 -1.84 2.34 -27.37
N THR A 147 -2.48 1.29 -27.87
CA THR A 147 -3.85 1.36 -28.42
C THR A 147 -4.94 1.57 -27.37
N GLU A 148 -4.69 1.17 -26.12
CA GLU A 148 -5.64 1.36 -25.01
C GLU A 148 -5.41 2.66 -24.24
N ALA A 149 -4.26 3.31 -24.45
CA ALA A 149 -3.88 4.51 -23.71
C ALA A 149 -4.93 5.63 -23.79
N HIS A 150 -5.50 5.89 -24.97
CA HIS A 150 -6.56 6.89 -25.11
C HIS A 150 -7.80 6.55 -24.27
N TRP A 151 -8.24 5.29 -24.29
CA TRP A 151 -9.40 4.84 -23.51
C TRP A 151 -9.15 4.89 -22.01
N ASN A 152 -7.93 4.58 -21.57
CA ASN A 152 -7.54 4.67 -20.18
C ASN A 152 -7.52 6.12 -19.68
N GLU A 153 -7.02 7.06 -20.48
CA GLU A 153 -7.05 8.49 -20.13
C GLU A 153 -8.48 9.04 -20.02
N GLU A 154 -9.37 8.69 -20.96
CA GLU A 154 -10.79 9.06 -20.86
C GLU A 154 -11.47 8.42 -19.64
N ALA A 155 -11.13 7.16 -19.31
CA ALA A 155 -11.65 6.49 -18.13
C ALA A 155 -11.18 7.17 -16.83
N LYS A 156 -9.90 7.55 -16.74
CA LYS A 156 -9.35 8.30 -15.60
C LYS A 156 -10.04 9.64 -15.42
N ALA A 157 -10.24 10.39 -16.51
CA ALA A 157 -10.94 11.67 -16.48
C ALA A 157 -12.38 11.52 -15.99
N LEU A 158 -13.10 10.51 -16.47
CA LEU A 158 -14.47 10.20 -16.02
C LEU A 158 -14.50 9.82 -14.52
N ILE A 159 -13.62 8.91 -14.09
CA ILE A 159 -13.53 8.47 -12.69
C ILE A 159 -13.21 9.65 -11.78
N ALA A 160 -12.25 10.50 -12.15
CA ALA A 160 -11.90 11.70 -11.39
C ALA A 160 -13.13 12.64 -11.25
N GLY A 161 -13.86 12.87 -12.34
CA GLY A 161 -15.09 13.67 -12.33
C GLY A 161 -16.18 13.10 -11.40
N LEU A 162 -16.38 11.78 -11.42
CA LEU A 162 -17.34 11.11 -10.55
C LEU A 162 -16.91 11.15 -9.07
N LEU A 163 -15.61 10.98 -8.79
CA LEU A 163 -15.05 11.10 -7.44
C LEU A 163 -15.26 12.52 -6.89
N LEU A 164 -15.02 13.55 -7.69
CA LEU A 164 -15.31 14.95 -7.34
C LEU A 164 -16.80 15.17 -7.05
N HIS A 165 -17.67 14.62 -7.89
CA HIS A 165 -19.11 14.69 -7.67
C HIS A 165 -19.49 14.06 -6.32
N LEU A 166 -18.99 12.86 -6.02
CA LEU A 166 -19.26 12.17 -4.76
C LEU A 166 -18.71 12.93 -3.54
N ALA A 167 -17.48 13.47 -3.63
CA ALA A 167 -16.88 14.24 -2.54
C ALA A 167 -17.72 15.48 -2.20
N CYS A 168 -18.10 16.26 -3.22
CA CYS A 168 -18.79 17.55 -3.07
C CYS A 168 -20.29 17.44 -2.86
N ARG A 169 -20.95 16.47 -3.51
CA ARG A 169 -22.42 16.38 -3.59
C ARG A 169 -22.99 15.05 -3.09
N GLY A 170 -22.15 14.05 -2.85
CA GLY A 170 -22.60 12.74 -2.39
C GLY A 170 -23.29 12.80 -1.03
N GLU A 171 -24.25 11.92 -0.82
CA GLU A 171 -24.91 11.76 0.47
C GLU A 171 -23.88 11.31 1.53
N PRO A 172 -23.94 11.82 2.77
CA PRO A 172 -23.10 11.31 3.86
C PRO A 172 -23.19 9.79 3.98
N GLY A 173 -22.06 9.09 4.00
CA GLY A 173 -22.00 7.62 4.02
C GLY A 173 -22.12 6.95 2.65
N ARG A 174 -22.32 7.70 1.56
CA ARG A 174 -22.35 7.20 0.16
C ARG A 174 -21.43 8.00 -0.74
N LYS A 175 -20.17 8.15 -0.31
CA LYS A 175 -19.12 8.84 -1.07
C LYS A 175 -17.98 7.93 -1.53
N GLY A 176 -18.08 6.64 -1.20
CA GLY A 176 -17.02 5.67 -1.39
C GLY A 176 -16.99 4.99 -2.76
N LEU A 177 -15.95 4.19 -2.99
CA LEU A 177 -15.84 3.39 -4.22
C LEU A 177 -17.05 2.48 -4.53
N PRO A 178 -17.80 1.92 -3.54
CA PRO A 178 -19.03 1.20 -3.85
C PRO A 178 -20.09 2.05 -4.53
N GLU A 179 -20.18 3.34 -4.19
CA GLU A 179 -21.11 4.27 -4.84
C GLU A 179 -20.59 4.70 -6.21
N LEU A 180 -19.28 4.95 -6.35
CA LEU A 180 -18.65 5.19 -7.65
C LEU A 180 -19.00 4.07 -8.64
N ARG A 181 -18.81 2.81 -8.24
CA ARG A 181 -19.17 1.64 -9.06
C ARG A 181 -20.65 1.59 -9.41
N ARG A 182 -21.54 2.02 -8.50
CA ARG A 182 -22.98 2.11 -8.80
C ARG A 182 -23.27 3.16 -9.86
N LEU A 183 -22.63 4.32 -9.81
CA LEU A 183 -22.79 5.36 -10.82
C LEU A 183 -22.30 4.90 -12.20
N GLU A 184 -21.15 4.24 -12.27
CA GLU A 184 -20.59 3.70 -13.52
C GLU A 184 -21.47 2.60 -14.14
N THR A 185 -22.05 1.73 -13.31
CA THR A 185 -22.82 0.57 -13.78
C THR A 185 -24.32 0.78 -13.82
N SER A 186 -24.80 1.93 -13.33
CA SER A 186 -26.22 2.27 -13.42
C SER A 186 -26.57 2.49 -14.89
N LYS A 187 -27.42 1.61 -15.42
CA LYS A 187 -27.97 1.73 -16.79
C LYS A 187 -28.80 3.01 -17.01
N TYR A 188 -29.07 3.78 -15.96
CA TYR A 188 -29.88 4.99 -15.98
C TYR A 188 -29.40 5.95 -14.89
N LEU A 189 -28.61 6.97 -15.25
CA LEU A 189 -28.79 8.27 -14.60
C LEU A 189 -29.71 9.08 -15.51
N PRO A 190 -30.86 9.59 -15.03
CA PRO A 190 -31.50 10.72 -15.68
C PRO A 190 -30.62 11.94 -15.40
N LEU A 191 -29.52 12.08 -16.14
CA LEU A 191 -28.70 13.30 -16.15
C LEU A 191 -29.50 14.53 -16.66
N HIS A 192 -30.74 14.32 -17.11
CA HIS A 192 -31.66 15.37 -17.55
C HIS A 192 -32.40 16.08 -16.41
N ASP A 193 -32.60 15.45 -15.24
CA ASP A 193 -33.56 15.98 -14.24
C ASP A 193 -32.95 17.00 -13.26
N HIS A 194 -31.62 17.12 -13.21
CA HIS A 194 -30.95 18.06 -12.29
C HIS A 194 -30.70 19.46 -12.89
N TRP A 195 -30.74 19.63 -14.21
CA TRP A 195 -30.55 20.92 -14.87
C TRP A 195 -31.82 21.79 -14.88
N GLU A 196 -33.01 21.21 -14.77
CA GLU A 196 -34.28 21.96 -14.77
C GLU A 196 -34.63 22.59 -13.41
N ARG A 197 -33.96 22.21 -12.32
CA ARG A 197 -34.24 22.76 -10.98
C ARG A 197 -33.58 24.12 -10.71
N ASP A 198 -32.46 24.42 -11.37
CA ASP A 198 -31.72 25.69 -11.16
C ASP A 198 -31.98 26.74 -12.26
N GLY A 199 -32.77 26.41 -13.30
CA GLY A 199 -33.02 27.27 -14.47
C GLY A 199 -34.22 28.22 -14.39
N ARG A 200 -34.87 28.43 -13.24
CA ARG A 200 -35.95 29.44 -13.12
C ARG A 200 -35.38 30.85 -12.95
N VAL A 201 -34.87 31.41 -14.04
CA VAL A 201 -34.84 32.87 -14.21
C VAL A 201 -36.29 33.33 -14.38
N ARG A 202 -36.83 34.01 -13.36
CA ARG A 202 -38.08 34.74 -13.48
C ARG A 202 -37.84 35.91 -14.43
N SER A 203 -38.74 35.99 -15.42
CA SER A 203 -39.09 37.11 -16.32
C SER A 203 -38.35 38.43 -16.14
#